data_AF-A0AAW8HWD3-F1
#
_entry.id   AF-A0AAW8HWD3-F1
#
_cell.length_a   1.000
_cell.length_b   1.000
_cell.length_c   1.000
_cell.angle_alpha   90.00
_cell.angle_beta   90.00
_cell.angle_gamma   90.00
#
_symmetry.space_group_name_H-M   'P 1'
#
loop_
_entity.id
_entity.type
_entity.pdbx_description
1 polymer ?
#
loop_
_entity_poly.entity_id
_entity_poly.type
_entity_poly.pdbx_seq_one_letter_code
_entity_poly.pdbx_strand_id
1 'polypeptide(L)'
;MNNLHKHAGHIISIENHSFKANESGMWNLTEIWKVLRLPNNKLPSQWRGKVTKRLTDMQKMHVEKVGIEGITYADKQATLKYAGWVSDDFEDMVYAAFESILEMPEVAEAVANKMVELGYHAEAELLERHKEDYRESMKTLRNIGSRVDGRKPERIYRAVLGGNLTKALGLSMIPHNSVWYARTENL
;
A
#
# COMPACT_ATOMS: atom_id res chain seq x y z
N MET A 1 -6.62 2.78 37.01
CA MET A 1 -6.30 3.03 35.58
C MET A 1 -6.96 1.94 34.77
N ASN A 2 -7.89 2.30 33.88
CA ASN A 2 -8.56 1.33 33.01
C ASN A 2 -7.55 0.94 31.91
N ASN A 3 -6.85 -0.19 32.08
CA ASN A 3 -5.96 -0.75 31.07
C ASN A 3 -6.81 -1.34 29.93
N LEU A 4 -7.37 -0.49 29.06
CA LEU A 4 -8.02 -0.97 27.84
C LEU A 4 -6.95 -1.60 26.93
N HIS A 5 -7.32 -2.71 26.29
CA HIS A 5 -6.47 -3.33 25.29
C HIS A 5 -6.18 -2.35 24.14
N LYS A 6 -4.99 -2.37 23.55
CA LYS A 6 -4.55 -1.45 22.46
C LYS A 6 -5.40 -1.47 21.18
N HIS A 7 -6.33 -2.42 21.07
CA HIS A 7 -7.26 -2.56 19.96
C HIS A 7 -8.71 -2.44 20.39
N ALA A 8 -8.98 -2.13 21.66
CA ALA A 8 -10.34 -1.99 22.14
C ALA A 8 -11.07 -0.89 21.35
N GLY A 9 -12.25 -1.22 20.81
CA GLY A 9 -13.06 -0.30 20.02
C GLY A 9 -12.50 0.05 18.64
N HIS A 10 -11.38 -0.54 18.20
CA HIS A 10 -10.87 -0.34 16.83
C HIS A 10 -11.86 -0.86 15.79
N ILE A 11 -11.89 -0.21 14.63
CA ILE A 11 -12.76 -0.57 13.52
C ILE A 11 -11.92 -1.14 12.38
N ILE A 12 -12.42 -2.19 11.75
CA ILE A 12 -11.97 -2.65 10.43
C ILE A 12 -13.16 -2.57 9.47
N SER A 13 -12.89 -2.34 8.19
CA SER A 13 -13.91 -2.31 7.16
C SER A 13 -13.66 -3.40 6.14
N ILE A 14 -14.69 -4.20 5.82
CA ILE A 14 -14.64 -5.28 4.83
C ILE A 14 -15.89 -5.12 3.96
N GLU A 15 -15.72 -5.06 2.63
CA GLU A 15 -16.82 -4.97 1.65
C GLU A 15 -17.93 -3.97 2.07
N ASN A 16 -17.53 -2.73 2.40
CA ASN A 16 -18.42 -1.63 2.84
C ASN A 16 -19.09 -1.79 4.22
N HIS A 17 -18.75 -2.84 4.97
CA HIS A 17 -19.25 -3.05 6.33
C HIS A 17 -18.15 -2.77 7.34
N SER A 18 -18.51 -2.16 8.48
CA SER A 18 -17.57 -1.86 9.56
C SER A 18 -17.79 -2.78 10.74
N PHE A 19 -16.70 -3.35 11.25
CA PHE A 19 -16.69 -4.27 12.38
C PHE A 19 -15.83 -3.71 13.50
N LYS A 20 -16.39 -3.65 14.71
CA LYS A 20 -15.74 -3.04 15.87
C LYS A 20 -15.22 -4.10 16.84
N ALA A 21 -14.01 -3.92 17.33
CA ALA A 21 -13.45 -4.76 18.37
C ALA A 21 -14.12 -4.51 19.74
N ASN A 22 -14.27 -5.58 20.51
CA ASN A 22 -14.70 -5.53 21.91
C ASN A 22 -13.62 -4.93 22.83
N GLU A 23 -13.88 -4.87 24.13
CA GLU A 23 -12.95 -4.30 25.14
C GLU A 23 -11.62 -5.06 25.26
N SER A 24 -11.61 -6.35 24.92
CA SER A 24 -10.40 -7.18 24.83
C SER A 24 -9.65 -6.98 23.51
N GLY A 25 -10.12 -6.08 22.64
CA GLY A 25 -9.53 -5.81 21.33
C GLY A 25 -9.67 -6.95 20.34
N MET A 26 -10.79 -7.69 20.42
CA MET A 26 -11.10 -8.80 19.53
C MET A 26 -12.36 -8.54 18.72
N TRP A 27 -12.39 -9.05 17.49
CA TRP A 27 -13.53 -8.97 16.58
C TRP A 27 -14.29 -10.28 16.56
N ASN A 28 -15.60 -10.18 16.34
CA ASN A 28 -16.50 -11.32 16.19
C ASN A 28 -16.47 -11.82 14.74
N LEU A 29 -15.80 -12.94 14.47
CA LEU A 29 -15.74 -13.52 13.13
C LEU A 29 -17.10 -14.09 12.69
N THR A 30 -17.93 -14.52 13.64
CA THR A 30 -19.29 -15.00 13.35
C THR A 30 -20.19 -13.84 12.89
N GLU A 31 -20.00 -12.64 13.44
CA GLU A 31 -20.68 -11.42 12.97
C GLU A 31 -20.24 -11.06 11.55
N ILE A 32 -18.93 -11.07 11.26
CA ILE A 32 -18.41 -10.84 9.91
C ILE A 32 -19.06 -11.81 8.91
N TRP A 33 -19.09 -13.10 9.24
CA TRP A 33 -19.75 -14.12 8.41
C TRP A 33 -21.24 -13.83 8.17
N LYS A 34 -21.99 -13.46 9.21
CA LYS A 34 -23.44 -13.16 9.12
C LYS A 34 -23.70 -11.89 8.28
N VAL A 35 -22.97 -10.80 8.55
CA VAL A 35 -23.19 -9.49 7.92
C VAL A 35 -22.84 -9.53 6.44
N LEU A 36 -21.72 -10.16 6.08
CA LEU A 36 -21.31 -10.36 4.69
C LEU A 36 -22.14 -11.43 3.96
N ARG A 37 -23.09 -12.09 4.65
CA ARG A 37 -23.97 -13.14 4.12
C ARG A 37 -23.19 -14.26 3.42
N LEU A 38 -22.07 -14.65 4.03
CA LEU A 38 -21.15 -15.61 3.45
C LEU A 38 -21.72 -17.03 3.49
N PRO A 39 -21.37 -17.89 2.51
CA PRO A 39 -21.83 -19.28 2.49
C PRO A 39 -21.31 -20.09 3.68
N ASN A 40 -21.95 -21.22 3.98
CA ASN A 40 -21.61 -22.07 5.14
C ASN A 40 -20.17 -22.60 5.10
N ASN A 41 -19.58 -22.81 3.93
CA ASN A 41 -18.18 -23.23 3.80
C ASN A 41 -17.18 -22.12 4.20
N LYS A 42 -17.64 -20.88 4.39
CA LYS A 42 -16.85 -19.75 4.89
C LYS A 42 -17.12 -19.45 6.38
N LEU A 43 -17.90 -20.27 7.08
CA LEU A 43 -18.05 -20.17 8.53
C LEU A 43 -16.68 -20.18 9.24
N PRO A 44 -16.49 -19.46 10.36
CA PRO A 44 -15.22 -19.47 11.10
C PRO A 44 -14.76 -20.88 11.50
N SER A 45 -15.69 -21.81 11.80
CA SER A 45 -15.39 -23.21 12.12
C SER A 45 -14.94 -24.06 10.92
N GLN A 46 -15.16 -23.56 9.70
CA GLN A 46 -14.70 -24.15 8.44
C GLN A 46 -13.37 -23.57 7.98
N TRP A 47 -12.90 -22.49 8.59
CA TRP A 47 -11.55 -21.99 8.38
C TRP A 47 -10.54 -22.94 9.00
N ARG A 48 -10.20 -24.01 8.28
CA ARG A 48 -9.35 -25.10 8.75
C ARG A 48 -8.04 -25.12 7.97
N GLY A 49 -6.95 -25.41 8.65
CA GLY A 49 -5.64 -25.55 8.02
C GLY A 49 -4.48 -25.10 8.91
N LYS A 50 -3.28 -25.08 8.33
CA LYS A 50 -2.05 -24.71 9.04
C LYS A 50 -2.12 -23.30 9.62
N VAL A 51 -2.72 -22.35 8.91
CA VAL A 51 -2.85 -20.96 9.35
C VAL A 51 -3.74 -20.86 10.58
N THR A 52 -4.96 -21.38 10.53
CA THR A 52 -5.88 -21.32 11.67
C THR A 52 -5.33 -22.06 12.87
N LYS A 53 -4.75 -23.26 12.68
CA LYS A 53 -4.12 -24.01 13.77
C LYS A 53 -3.07 -23.17 14.48
N ARG A 54 -2.15 -22.56 13.72
CA ARG A 54 -1.11 -21.68 14.28
C ARG A 54 -1.70 -20.48 15.03
N LEU A 55 -2.76 -19.85 14.51
CA LEU A 55 -3.40 -18.71 15.17
C LEU A 55 -4.06 -19.13 16.50
N THR A 56 -4.72 -20.28 16.53
CA THR A 56 -5.29 -20.85 17.75
C THR A 56 -4.20 -21.22 18.76
N ASP A 57 -3.11 -21.87 18.32
CA ASP A 57 -1.98 -22.24 19.18
C ASP A 57 -1.30 -20.99 19.79
N MET A 58 -1.28 -19.88 19.06
CA MET A 58 -0.82 -18.57 19.53
C MET A 58 -1.86 -17.80 20.36
N GLN A 59 -3.01 -18.40 20.69
CA GLN A 59 -4.12 -17.79 21.43
C GLN A 59 -4.68 -16.51 20.78
N LYS A 60 -4.59 -16.41 19.45
CA LYS A 60 -5.12 -15.27 18.67
C LYS A 60 -6.60 -15.42 18.32
N MET A 61 -7.15 -16.59 18.58
CA MET A 61 -8.55 -16.92 18.36
C MET A 61 -9.08 -17.74 19.54
N HIS A 62 -10.33 -17.53 19.88
CA HIS A 62 -11.04 -18.40 20.81
C HIS A 62 -12.52 -18.49 20.44
N VAL A 63 -13.18 -19.54 20.92
CA VAL A 63 -14.62 -19.73 20.74
C VAL A 63 -15.29 -19.57 22.09
N GLU A 64 -16.26 -18.68 22.16
CA GLU A 64 -17.12 -18.49 23.32
C GLU A 64 -18.49 -19.11 23.03
N LYS A 65 -19.05 -19.86 23.98
CA LYS A 65 -20.43 -20.36 23.88
C LYS A 65 -21.37 -19.32 24.45
N VAL A 66 -22.24 -18.78 23.60
CA VAL A 66 -23.29 -17.85 24.00
C VAL A 66 -24.64 -18.53 23.72
N GLY A 67 -25.25 -19.07 24.78
CA GLY A 67 -26.43 -19.93 24.67
C GLY A 67 -26.12 -21.20 23.88
N ILE A 68 -26.82 -21.41 22.76
CA ILE A 68 -26.61 -22.55 21.85
C ILE A 68 -25.61 -22.26 20.73
N GLU A 69 -25.22 -20.99 20.52
CA GLU A 69 -24.30 -20.60 19.44
C GLU A 69 -22.85 -20.55 19.94
N GLY A 70 -21.93 -21.01 19.09
CA GLY A 70 -20.49 -20.77 19.26
C GLY A 70 -20.09 -19.50 18.50
N ILE A 71 -19.60 -18.49 19.23
CA ILE A 71 -19.08 -17.24 18.67
C ILE A 71 -17.56 -17.33 18.62
N THR A 72 -16.98 -17.13 17.45
CA THR A 72 -15.52 -17.10 17.30
C THR A 72 -15.04 -15.65 17.39
N TYR A 73 -14.20 -15.37 18.38
CA TYR A 73 -13.49 -14.10 18.52
C TYR A 73 -12.04 -14.23 18.09
N ALA A 74 -11.49 -13.15 17.54
CA ALA A 74 -10.13 -13.12 17.02
C ALA A 74 -9.45 -11.76 17.26
N ASP A 75 -8.13 -11.79 17.49
CA ASP A 75 -7.32 -10.58 17.53
C ASP A 75 -7.25 -9.91 16.14
N LYS A 76 -6.60 -8.73 16.07
CA LYS A 76 -6.51 -7.97 14.81
C LYS A 76 -5.85 -8.79 13.69
N GLN A 77 -4.79 -9.53 13.97
CA GLN A 77 -4.09 -10.28 12.92
C GLN A 77 -4.93 -11.44 12.40
N ALA A 78 -5.52 -12.22 13.30
CA ALA A 78 -6.39 -13.34 12.93
C ALA A 78 -7.65 -12.85 12.20
N THR A 79 -8.19 -11.69 12.58
CA THR A 79 -9.34 -11.08 11.90
C THR A 79 -9.01 -10.64 10.48
N LEU A 80 -7.88 -9.95 10.27
CA LEU A 80 -7.45 -9.56 8.92
C LEU A 80 -7.17 -10.79 8.03
N LYS A 81 -6.61 -11.86 8.59
CA LYS A 81 -6.40 -13.13 7.87
C LYS A 81 -7.71 -13.84 7.51
N TYR A 82 -8.70 -13.81 8.42
CA TYR A 82 -10.01 -14.36 8.14
C TYR A 82 -10.71 -13.55 7.04
N ALA A 83 -10.62 -12.22 7.11
CA ALA A 83 -11.17 -11.31 6.11
C ALA A 83 -10.61 -11.60 4.71
N GLY A 84 -9.29 -11.74 4.56
CA GLY A 84 -8.68 -12.15 3.29
C GLY A 84 -9.13 -13.54 2.84
N TRP A 85 -9.23 -14.52 3.76
CA TRP A 85 -9.70 -15.85 3.41
C TRP A 85 -11.15 -15.90 2.91
N VAL A 86 -12.01 -14.99 3.35
CA VAL A 86 -13.43 -14.95 2.93
C VAL A 86 -13.69 -14.01 1.76
N SER A 87 -12.78 -13.09 1.46
CA SER A 87 -12.93 -12.03 0.46
C SER A 87 -11.59 -11.76 -0.23
N ASP A 88 -11.45 -12.28 -1.45
CA ASP A 88 -10.26 -12.05 -2.28
C ASP A 88 -10.11 -10.55 -2.60
N ASP A 89 -11.22 -9.84 -2.86
CA ASP A 89 -11.22 -8.37 -3.08
C ASP A 89 -10.64 -7.60 -1.88
N PHE A 90 -10.95 -8.04 -0.66
CA PHE A 90 -10.36 -7.45 0.54
C PHE A 90 -8.86 -7.75 0.64
N GLU A 91 -8.45 -8.98 0.35
CA GLU A 91 -7.04 -9.38 0.35
C GLU A 91 -6.22 -8.58 -0.66
N ASP A 92 -6.70 -8.50 -1.90
CA ASP A 92 -6.07 -7.76 -2.99
C ASP A 92 -5.98 -6.26 -2.68
N MET A 93 -7.04 -5.66 -2.13
CA MET A 93 -7.03 -4.26 -1.71
C MET A 93 -5.98 -3.98 -0.62
N VAL A 94 -5.88 -4.86 0.39
CA VAL A 94 -4.89 -4.71 1.47
C VAL A 94 -3.47 -4.85 0.93
N TYR A 95 -3.23 -5.82 0.05
CA TYR A 95 -1.92 -5.99 -0.58
C TYR A 95 -1.55 -4.81 -1.48
N ALA A 96 -2.45 -4.37 -2.36
CA ALA A 96 -2.22 -3.21 -3.21
C ALA A 96 -1.93 -1.94 -2.40
N ALA A 97 -2.67 -1.71 -1.31
CA ALA A 97 -2.42 -0.59 -0.42
C ALA A 97 -1.06 -0.70 0.29
N PHE A 98 -0.69 -1.89 0.74
CA PHE A 98 0.60 -2.13 1.39
C PHE A 98 1.77 -1.92 0.42
N GLU A 99 1.68 -2.48 -0.79
CA GLU A 99 2.68 -2.27 -1.86
C GLU A 99 2.85 -0.79 -2.19
N SER A 100 1.74 -0.08 -2.42
CA SER A 100 1.76 1.36 -2.73
C SER A 100 2.43 2.19 -1.63
N ILE A 101 2.25 1.80 -0.36
CA ILE A 101 2.88 2.49 0.77
C ILE A 101 4.38 2.17 0.82
N LEU A 102 4.81 0.95 0.49
CA LEU A 102 6.23 0.60 0.46
C LEU A 102 6.99 1.28 -0.69
N GLU A 103 6.31 1.72 -1.74
CA GLU A 103 6.91 2.56 -2.79
C GLU A 103 7.25 3.98 -2.30
N MET A 104 6.67 4.41 -1.17
CA MET A 104 6.99 5.70 -0.55
C MET A 104 8.26 5.56 0.33
N PRO A 105 9.40 6.18 -0.03
CA PRO A 105 10.69 5.92 0.64
C PRO A 105 10.68 6.19 2.15
N GLU A 106 9.96 7.23 2.57
CA GLU A 106 9.83 7.66 3.96
C GLU A 106 9.02 6.65 4.78
N VAL A 107 8.00 6.03 4.16
CA VAL A 107 7.17 5.04 4.85
C VAL A 107 7.83 3.67 4.87
N ALA A 108 8.51 3.28 3.80
CA ALA A 108 9.33 2.06 3.78
C ALA A 108 10.39 2.06 4.89
N GLU A 109 10.99 3.23 5.18
CA GLU A 109 11.90 3.40 6.31
C GLU A 109 11.22 3.14 7.66
N ALA A 110 10.05 3.73 7.87
CA ALA A 110 9.28 3.55 9.09
C ALA A 110 8.88 2.08 9.28
N VAL A 111 8.52 1.39 8.19
CA VAL A 111 8.20 -0.05 8.21
C VAL A 111 9.45 -0.88 8.56
N ALA A 112 10.59 -0.64 7.93
CA ALA A 112 11.84 -1.35 8.22
C ALA A 112 12.26 -1.19 9.70
N ASN A 113 12.22 0.03 10.23
CA ASN A 113 12.48 0.30 11.64
C ASN A 113 11.50 -0.48 12.55
N LYS A 114 10.21 -0.52 12.18
CA LYS A 114 9.22 -1.27 12.95
C LYS A 114 9.46 -2.79 12.89
N MET A 115 9.94 -3.30 11.76
CA MET A 115 10.32 -4.70 11.59
C MET A 115 11.49 -5.07 12.50
N VAL A 116 12.51 -4.21 12.62
CA VAL A 116 13.61 -4.37 13.58
C VAL A 116 13.10 -4.44 15.02
N GLU A 117 12.22 -3.52 15.42
CA GLU A 117 11.61 -3.54 16.77
C GLU A 117 10.82 -4.83 17.07
N LEU A 118 10.24 -5.44 16.04
CA LEU A 118 9.48 -6.68 16.13
C LEU A 118 10.37 -7.94 15.98
N GLY A 119 11.68 -7.78 15.77
CA GLY A 119 12.66 -8.86 15.64
C GLY A 119 12.83 -9.44 14.22
N TYR A 120 12.25 -8.80 13.20
CA TYR A 120 12.33 -9.19 11.78
C TYR A 120 13.54 -8.54 11.08
N HIS A 121 14.75 -8.78 11.58
CA HIS A 121 15.97 -8.10 11.13
C HIS A 121 16.33 -8.41 9.67
N ALA A 122 16.23 -9.68 9.26
CA ALA A 122 16.60 -10.09 7.90
C ALA A 122 15.64 -9.50 6.85
N GLU A 123 14.36 -9.47 7.14
CA GLU A 123 13.34 -8.87 6.29
C GLU A 123 13.46 -7.34 6.22
N ALA A 124 13.82 -6.69 7.34
CA ALA A 124 14.09 -5.26 7.36
C ALA A 124 15.27 -4.88 6.45
N GLU A 125 16.38 -5.63 6.50
CA GLU A 125 17.56 -5.40 5.65
C GLU A 125 17.24 -5.59 4.16
N LEU A 126 16.39 -6.57 3.82
CA LEU A 126 15.92 -6.75 2.44
C LEU A 126 15.10 -5.54 1.97
N LEU A 127 14.20 -5.04 2.83
CA LEU A 127 13.36 -3.88 2.50
C LEU A 127 14.20 -2.61 2.28
N GLU A 128 15.22 -2.38 3.10
CA GLU A 128 16.14 -1.24 2.95
C GLU A 128 16.92 -1.29 1.64
N ARG A 129 17.45 -2.47 1.27
CA ARG A 129 18.15 -2.65 -0.01
C ARG A 129 17.26 -2.34 -1.21
N HIS A 130 16.04 -2.86 -1.22
CA HIS A 130 15.08 -2.58 -2.30
C HIS A 130 14.74 -1.09 -2.42
N LYS A 131 14.62 -0.38 -1.29
CA LYS A 131 14.42 1.07 -1.28
C LYS A 131 15.60 1.81 -1.92
N GLU A 132 16.83 1.41 -1.63
CA GLU A 132 18.03 2.02 -2.22
C GLU A 132 18.07 1.81 -3.75
N ASP A 133 17.82 0.58 -4.21
CA ASP A 133 17.75 0.23 -5.64
C ASP A 133 16.67 1.03 -6.38
N TYR A 134 15.47 1.16 -5.78
CA TYR A 134 14.39 1.96 -6.34
C TYR A 134 14.76 3.44 -6.41
N ARG A 135 15.37 3.99 -5.35
CA ARG A 135 15.79 5.40 -5.29
C ARG A 135 16.85 5.72 -6.35
N GLU A 136 17.80 4.81 -6.56
CA GLU A 136 18.83 4.94 -7.60
C GLU A 136 18.23 4.82 -9.01
N SER A 137 17.32 3.87 -9.22
CA SER A 137 16.58 3.70 -10.47
C SER A 137 15.76 4.95 -10.82
N MET A 138 15.03 5.49 -9.85
CA MET A 138 14.25 6.73 -10.01
C MET A 138 15.12 7.96 -10.27
N LYS A 139 16.28 8.06 -9.61
CA LYS A 139 17.27 9.11 -9.89
C LYS A 139 17.78 8.99 -11.33
N THR A 140 18.05 7.78 -11.80
CA THR A 140 18.49 7.52 -13.17
C THR A 140 17.40 7.86 -14.18
N LEU A 141 16.15 7.45 -13.94
CA LEU A 141 15.00 7.80 -14.78
C LEU A 141 14.78 9.32 -14.84
N ARG A 142 14.85 10.03 -13.71
CA ARG A 142 14.78 11.50 -13.68
C ARG A 142 15.92 12.16 -14.47
N ASN A 143 17.12 11.60 -14.40
CA ASN A 143 18.28 12.08 -15.17
C ASN A 143 18.12 11.79 -16.67
N ILE A 144 17.43 10.71 -17.06
CA ILE A 144 17.11 10.41 -18.46
C ILE A 144 15.96 11.32 -18.94
N GLY A 145 14.87 11.44 -18.20
CA GLY A 145 13.75 12.34 -18.53
C GLY A 145 14.18 13.79 -18.69
N SER A 146 15.05 14.30 -17.81
CA SER A 146 15.64 15.64 -17.97
C SER A 146 16.54 15.79 -19.20
N ARG A 147 17.10 14.70 -19.74
CA ARG A 147 17.83 14.68 -21.02
C ARG A 147 16.89 14.58 -22.23
N VAL A 148 15.70 13.98 -22.07
CA VAL A 148 14.71 13.76 -23.13
C VAL A 148 13.74 14.94 -23.28
N ASP A 149 13.21 15.49 -22.18
CA ASP A 149 12.35 16.68 -22.16
C ASP A 149 13.14 17.99 -22.27
N GLY A 150 14.43 17.94 -21.95
CA GLY A 150 15.34 19.07 -21.98
C GLY A 150 15.91 19.40 -23.36
N ARG A 151 15.08 19.58 -24.41
CA ARG A 151 15.55 20.39 -25.54
C ARG A 151 15.62 21.84 -25.06
N LYS A 152 16.73 22.19 -24.40
CA LYS A 152 17.00 23.56 -23.94
C LYS A 152 16.62 24.54 -25.06
N PRO A 153 15.96 25.67 -24.76
CA PRO A 153 15.56 26.64 -25.78
C PRO A 153 16.67 27.03 -26.76
N GLU A 154 17.91 27.08 -26.28
CA GLU A 154 19.11 27.24 -27.11
C GLU A 154 19.29 26.16 -28.20
N ARG A 155 19.06 24.89 -27.85
CA ARG A 155 19.20 23.76 -28.78
C ARG A 155 18.10 23.77 -29.83
N ILE A 156 16.89 24.21 -29.46
CA ILE A 156 15.77 24.39 -30.40
C ILE A 156 16.10 25.53 -31.37
N TYR A 157 16.54 26.68 -30.86
CA TYR A 157 17.03 27.79 -31.68
C TYR A 157 18.12 27.36 -32.67
N ARG A 158 19.16 26.63 -32.22
CA ARG A 158 20.23 26.12 -33.10
C ARG A 158 19.70 25.14 -34.16
N ALA A 159 18.68 24.34 -33.84
CA ALA A 159 18.05 23.44 -34.81
C ALA A 159 17.28 24.20 -35.90
N VAL A 160 16.61 25.31 -35.54
CA VAL A 160 15.96 26.23 -36.50
C VAL A 160 17.00 26.91 -37.38
N LEU A 161 18.05 27.48 -36.76
CA LEU A 161 19.14 28.14 -37.48
C LEU A 161 19.84 27.20 -38.47
N GLY A 162 20.01 25.93 -38.10
CA GLY A 162 20.62 24.90 -38.95
C GLY A 162 19.68 24.27 -39.98
N GLY A 163 18.43 24.74 -40.10
CA GLY A 163 17.44 24.20 -41.07
C GLY A 163 16.88 22.82 -40.74
N ASN A 164 17.18 22.26 -39.57
CA ASN A 164 16.72 20.94 -39.12
C ASN A 164 15.32 20.99 -38.47
N LEU A 165 14.81 22.20 -38.20
CA LEU A 165 13.49 22.45 -37.62
C LEU A 165 12.90 23.72 -38.24
N THR A 166 11.59 23.75 -38.50
CA THR A 166 10.95 24.96 -39.02
C THR A 166 10.81 26.01 -37.93
N LYS A 167 10.88 27.29 -38.30
CA LYS A 167 10.73 28.43 -37.37
C LYS A 167 9.45 28.35 -36.55
N ALA A 168 8.31 28.04 -37.19
CA ALA A 168 7.02 27.92 -36.52
C ALA A 168 7.00 26.83 -35.45
N LEU A 169 7.54 25.64 -35.76
CA LEU A 169 7.63 24.53 -34.82
C LEU A 169 8.66 24.79 -33.70
N GLY A 170 9.74 25.51 -34.00
CA GLY A 170 10.69 25.98 -33.00
C GLY A 170 10.05 26.94 -31.98
N LEU A 171 9.28 27.92 -32.45
CA LEU A 171 8.58 28.89 -31.59
C LEU A 171 7.53 28.22 -30.70
N SER A 172 6.81 27.20 -31.18
CA SER A 172 5.84 26.48 -30.33
C SER A 172 6.49 25.64 -29.23
N MET A 173 7.78 25.33 -29.35
CA MET A 173 8.53 24.50 -28.40
C MET A 173 9.37 25.34 -27.41
N ILE A 174 9.48 26.65 -27.60
CA ILE A 174 10.23 27.55 -26.71
C ILE A 174 9.24 28.39 -25.89
N PRO A 175 9.41 28.51 -24.56
CA PRO A 175 8.58 29.41 -23.75
C PRO A 175 8.67 30.86 -24.23
N HIS A 176 7.53 31.56 -24.40
CA HIS A 176 7.46 32.94 -24.90
C HIS A 176 8.30 33.96 -24.11
N ASN A 177 8.50 33.71 -22.81
CA ASN A 177 9.33 34.55 -21.93
C ASN A 177 10.84 34.24 -22.01
N SER A 178 11.27 33.31 -22.87
CA SER A 178 12.66 32.95 -23.06
C SER A 178 13.37 33.94 -23.99
N VAL A 179 14.60 34.34 -23.66
CA VAL A 179 15.47 35.10 -24.59
C VAL A 179 15.66 34.37 -25.92
N TRP A 180 15.61 33.03 -25.92
CA TRP A 180 15.71 32.21 -27.13
C TRP A 180 14.45 32.22 -27.99
N TYR A 181 13.28 32.58 -27.43
CA TYR A 181 12.05 32.80 -28.20
C TYR A 181 12.24 34.01 -29.11
N ALA A 182 12.61 35.15 -28.51
CA ALA A 182 12.89 36.39 -29.24
C ALA A 182 13.98 36.20 -30.29
N ARG A 183 15.03 35.42 -29.99
CA ARG A 183 16.07 35.10 -30.98
C ARG A 183 15.54 34.28 -32.16
N THR A 184 14.71 33.27 -31.89
CA THR A 184 14.09 32.43 -32.94
C THR A 184 13.08 33.21 -33.77
N GLU A 185 12.35 34.15 -33.17
CA GLU A 185 11.41 35.03 -33.87
C GLU A 185 12.11 35.96 -34.86
N ASN A 186 13.37 36.32 -34.59
CA ASN A 186 14.19 37.18 -35.44
C ASN A 186 15.05 36.44 -36.49
N LEU A 187 14.96 35.09 -36.56
CA LEU A 187 15.56 34.29 -37.66
C LEU A 187 14.72 34.38 -38.93
#